data_AF-A0A3Q4FYT3-F1
#
_entry.id   AF-A0A3Q4FYT3-F1
#
_cell.length_a   1.000
_cell.length_b   1.000
_cell.length_c   1.000
_cell.angle_alpha   90.00
_cell.angle_beta   90.00
_cell.angle_gamma   90.00
#
_symmetry.space_group_name_H-M   'P 1'
#
loop_
_entity.id
_entity.type
_entity.pdbx_description
1 polymer ?
#
loop_
_entity_poly.entity_id
_entity_poly.type
_entity_poly.pdbx_seq_one_letter_code
_entity_poly.pdbx_strand_id
1 'polypeptide(L)'
;DSSSHSPLSCSEAPPLLKSTNNQIVEVKSPTKQSKQDKSMECDKVYLDELVELHKRLMTLREGHILQQIVNLIEETGHFHITNTTFDFDLCSLDRSTVRKLQSYLGTS
;
A
#
# COMPACT_ATOMS: atom_id res chain seq x y z
N ASP A 1 -43.32 29.59 35.04
CA ASP A 1 -42.84 30.96 34.85
C ASP A 1 -41.33 30.92 34.69
N SER A 2 -40.87 31.44 33.56
CA SER A 2 -39.51 31.93 33.28
C SER A 2 -38.32 30.94 33.19
N SER A 3 -38.02 30.63 31.93
CA SER A 3 -36.78 30.13 31.32
C SER A 3 -35.54 30.99 31.61
N SER A 4 -34.34 30.43 31.43
CA SER A 4 -33.29 31.06 30.60
C SER A 4 -32.13 30.11 30.26
N HIS A 5 -31.93 29.96 28.95
CA HIS A 5 -30.85 29.28 28.25
C HIS A 5 -29.65 30.23 28.03
N SER A 6 -28.48 29.67 27.73
CA SER A 6 -27.31 30.36 27.17
C SER A 6 -26.50 29.34 26.34
N PRO A 7 -25.78 29.75 25.27
CA PRO A 7 -26.23 29.49 23.90
C PRO A 7 -25.33 28.53 23.10
N LEU A 8 -25.90 28.03 22.00
CA LEU A 8 -25.16 27.44 20.88
C LEU A 8 -24.24 28.51 20.24
N SER A 9 -22.98 28.16 19.95
CA SER A 9 -22.18 28.89 18.98
C SER A 9 -22.15 28.09 17.68
N CYS A 10 -22.98 28.51 16.74
CA CYS A 10 -22.90 28.13 15.34
C CYS A 10 -21.58 28.66 14.73
N SER A 11 -21.04 27.86 13.79
CA SER A 11 -20.37 28.25 12.55
C SER A 11 -19.79 29.66 12.41
N GLU A 12 -18.51 29.77 12.05
CA GLU A 12 -18.12 30.66 10.94
C GLU A 12 -16.80 30.22 10.28
N ALA A 13 -16.85 30.05 8.97
CA ALA A 13 -15.71 29.76 8.11
C ALA A 13 -14.83 31.02 7.90
N PRO A 14 -13.51 30.88 7.64
CA PRO A 14 -12.68 32.04 7.30
C PRO A 14 -13.03 32.58 5.90
N PRO A 15 -12.99 33.91 5.70
CA PRO A 15 -13.49 34.57 4.50
C PRO A 15 -12.54 34.45 3.30
N LEU A 16 -13.11 34.11 2.13
CA LEU A 16 -12.59 34.50 0.81
C LEU A 16 -12.91 36.00 0.62
N LEU A 17 -12.04 36.85 0.04
CA LEU A 17 -11.98 37.27 -1.37
C LEU A 17 -10.93 38.42 -1.40
N LYS A 18 -9.83 38.41 -2.19
CA LYS A 18 -9.66 38.65 -3.65
C LYS A 18 -9.05 40.05 -3.96
N SER A 19 -7.93 40.07 -4.66
CA SER A 19 -7.35 41.20 -5.44
C SER A 19 -6.15 40.64 -6.23
N THR A 20 -5.82 40.94 -7.47
CA THR A 20 -6.40 41.70 -8.59
C THR A 20 -5.63 41.23 -9.83
N ASN A 21 -6.32 41.29 -10.97
CA ASN A 21 -5.99 40.87 -12.34
C ASN A 21 -4.65 41.42 -12.89
N ASN A 22 -3.95 40.67 -13.76
CA ASN A 22 -3.32 41.18 -15.00
C ASN A 22 -2.88 40.04 -15.97
N GLN A 23 -3.51 40.03 -17.15
CA GLN A 23 -3.10 39.60 -18.51
C GLN A 23 -2.36 38.26 -18.81
N ILE A 24 -3.04 37.47 -19.66
CA ILE A 24 -2.55 36.77 -20.89
C ILE A 24 -1.54 35.64 -20.71
N VAL A 25 -1.96 34.39 -20.92
CA VAL A 25 -1.72 33.62 -22.17
C VAL A 25 -2.81 32.54 -22.30
N GLU A 26 -3.60 32.62 -23.36
CA GLU A 26 -4.43 31.51 -23.83
C GLU A 26 -3.51 30.44 -24.43
N VAL A 27 -3.36 29.30 -23.77
CA VAL A 27 -2.90 28.07 -24.43
C VAL A 27 -3.94 26.99 -24.21
N LYS A 28 -4.66 26.73 -25.30
CA LYS A 28 -5.52 25.58 -25.47
C LYS A 28 -4.72 24.29 -25.32
N SER A 29 -5.32 23.33 -24.60
CA SER A 29 -5.20 21.87 -24.76
C SER A 29 -3.85 21.21 -24.38
N PRO A 30 -3.84 19.91 -23.95
CA PRO A 30 -4.80 18.89 -24.35
C PRO A 30 -5.37 17.99 -23.25
N THR A 31 -6.64 17.64 -23.44
CA THR A 31 -7.16 16.29 -23.20
C THR A 31 -6.20 15.24 -23.77
N LYS A 32 -5.51 14.47 -22.92
CA LYS A 32 -4.88 13.20 -23.33
C LYS A 32 -5.01 12.14 -22.25
N GLN A 33 -5.99 11.27 -22.48
CA GLN A 33 -5.94 9.81 -22.30
C GLN A 33 -5.22 9.28 -21.06
N SER A 34 -5.99 9.09 -19.99
CA SER A 34 -5.74 8.00 -19.04
C SER A 34 -6.09 6.67 -19.72
N LYS A 35 -5.23 6.19 -20.63
CA LYS A 35 -5.16 4.76 -20.94
C LYS A 35 -4.21 4.13 -19.92
N GLN A 36 -4.71 3.91 -18.72
CA GLN A 36 -4.01 3.09 -17.71
C GLN A 36 -4.96 2.04 -17.14
N ASP A 37 -5.82 1.49 -17.99
CA ASP A 37 -6.81 0.45 -17.63
C ASP A 37 -6.25 -0.98 -17.72
N LYS A 38 -4.93 -1.14 -17.91
CA LYS A 38 -4.27 -2.46 -17.96
C LYS A 38 -3.26 -2.73 -16.84
N SER A 39 -3.04 -1.78 -15.93
CA SER A 39 -2.14 -1.99 -14.79
C SER A 39 -2.81 -2.81 -13.68
N MET A 40 -4.08 -2.53 -13.40
CA MET A 40 -4.81 -3.08 -12.26
C MET A 40 -5.02 -4.61 -12.35
N GLU A 41 -5.15 -5.16 -13.56
CA GLU A 41 -5.36 -6.60 -13.79
C GLU A 41 -4.07 -7.41 -13.54
N CYS A 42 -2.91 -6.86 -13.94
CA CYS A 42 -1.61 -7.48 -13.69
C CYS A 42 -1.29 -7.51 -12.20
N ASP A 43 -1.68 -6.44 -11.49
CA ASP A 43 -1.54 -6.36 -10.05
C ASP A 43 -2.48 -7.35 -9.34
N LYS A 44 -3.69 -7.60 -9.86
CA LYS A 44 -4.61 -8.59 -9.27
C LYS A 44 -4.02 -10.00 -9.29
N VAL A 45 -3.53 -10.47 -10.44
CA VAL A 45 -2.95 -11.83 -10.55
C VAL A 45 -1.74 -11.98 -9.64
N TYR A 46 -0.89 -10.96 -9.58
CA TYR A 46 0.26 -10.94 -8.68
C TYR A 46 -0.15 -10.96 -7.21
N LEU A 47 -1.17 -10.18 -6.81
CA LEU A 47 -1.69 -10.21 -5.44
C LEU A 47 -2.28 -11.57 -5.08
N ASP A 48 -2.98 -12.23 -6.01
CA ASP A 48 -3.52 -13.59 -5.80
C ASP A 48 -2.38 -14.59 -5.54
N GLU A 49 -1.28 -14.52 -6.30
CA GLU A 49 -0.07 -15.33 -6.08
C GLU A 49 0.57 -15.06 -4.70
N LEU A 50 0.67 -13.80 -4.28
CA LEU A 50 1.19 -13.45 -2.95
C LEU A 50 0.30 -14.01 -1.82
N VAL A 51 -1.02 -14.00 -1.99
CA VAL A 51 -1.96 -14.58 -1.02
C VAL A 51 -1.80 -16.09 -0.92
N GLU A 52 -1.62 -16.79 -2.04
CA GLU A 52 -1.32 -18.22 -2.03
C GLU A 52 0.01 -18.52 -1.34
N LEU A 53 1.04 -17.74 -1.64
CA LEU A 53 2.36 -17.85 -1.02
C LEU A 53 2.27 -17.69 0.50
N HIS A 54 1.53 -16.70 0.98
CA HIS A 54 1.29 -16.49 2.40
C HIS A 54 0.61 -17.70 3.06
N LYS A 55 -0.45 -18.25 2.46
CA LYS A 55 -1.13 -19.45 3.00
C LYS A 55 -0.16 -20.63 3.11
N ARG A 56 0.72 -20.80 2.12
CA ARG A 56 1.72 -21.86 2.14
C ARG A 56 2.76 -21.63 3.23
N LEU A 57 3.24 -20.40 3.40
CA LEU A 57 4.14 -20.01 4.48
C LEU A 57 3.54 -20.31 5.86
N MET A 58 2.27 -19.95 6.08
CA MET A 58 1.60 -20.14 7.37
C MET A 58 1.40 -21.61 7.77
N THR A 59 1.49 -22.54 6.81
CA THR A 59 1.35 -23.99 7.07
C THR A 59 2.69 -24.73 7.03
N LEU A 60 3.77 -24.06 6.65
CA LEU A 60 5.10 -24.65 6.55
C LEU A 60 5.63 -25.04 7.93
N ARG A 61 6.08 -26.30 8.06
CA ARG A 61 6.73 -26.82 9.29
C ARG A 61 8.17 -27.27 9.06
N GLU A 62 8.65 -27.19 7.83
CA GLU A 62 9.99 -27.64 7.47
C GLU A 62 11.05 -26.63 7.92
N GLY A 63 11.74 -26.94 9.02
CA GLY A 63 12.70 -26.03 9.64
C GLY A 63 13.84 -25.57 8.71
N HIS A 64 14.35 -26.46 7.85
CA HIS A 64 15.38 -26.10 6.89
C HIS A 64 14.89 -25.06 5.87
N ILE A 65 13.66 -25.21 5.38
CA ILE A 65 13.05 -24.24 4.44
C ILE A 65 12.78 -22.92 5.15
N LEU A 66 12.26 -22.96 6.38
CA LEU A 66 12.04 -21.77 7.19
C LEU A 66 13.35 -20.97 7.39
N GLN A 67 14.46 -21.64 7.68
CA GLN A 67 15.76 -20.98 7.80
C GLN A 67 16.20 -20.33 6.48
N GLN A 68 16.03 -21.03 5.34
CA GLN A 68 16.35 -20.46 4.03
C GLN A 68 15.51 -19.21 3.72
N ILE A 69 14.25 -19.21 4.13
CA ILE A 69 13.36 -18.07 4.00
C ILE A 69 13.82 -16.92 4.91
N VAL A 70 14.09 -17.18 6.20
CA VAL A 70 14.57 -16.15 7.13
C VAL A 70 15.85 -15.51 6.62
N ASN A 71 16.85 -16.29 6.20
CA ASN A 71 18.10 -15.77 5.65
C ASN A 71 17.85 -14.92 4.39
N LEU A 72 16.98 -15.38 3.49
CA LEU A 72 16.64 -14.64 2.28
C LEU A 72 15.97 -13.29 2.61
N ILE A 73 15.03 -13.27 3.55
CA ILE A 73 14.36 -12.05 3.98
C ILE A 73 15.33 -11.12 4.70
N GLU A 74 16.24 -11.67 5.52
CA GLU A 74 17.29 -10.93 6.21
C GLU A 74 18.20 -10.17 5.24
N GLU A 75 18.61 -10.82 4.13
CA GLU A 75 19.39 -10.18 3.06
C GLU A 75 18.67 -8.97 2.45
N THR A 76 17.34 -8.97 2.43
CA THR A 76 16.57 -7.83 1.90
C THR A 76 16.49 -6.66 2.87
N GLY A 77 16.60 -6.89 4.18
CA GLY A 77 16.36 -5.87 5.21
C GLY A 77 14.89 -5.43 5.38
N HIS A 78 13.95 -5.99 4.61
CA HIS A 78 12.52 -5.62 4.64
C HIS A 78 11.74 -6.49 5.63
N PHE A 79 12.18 -6.49 6.88
CA PHE A 79 11.56 -7.29 7.95
C PHE A 79 11.48 -6.48 9.24
N HIS A 80 10.61 -6.96 10.13
CA HIS A 80 10.47 -6.47 11.49
C HIS A 80 10.65 -7.64 12.45
N ILE A 81 11.64 -7.52 13.34
CA ILE A 81 11.79 -8.46 14.44
C ILE A 81 11.11 -7.85 15.66
N THR A 82 10.19 -8.61 16.24
CA THR A 82 9.64 -8.32 17.57
C THR A 82 10.26 -9.26 18.60
N ASN A 83 9.94 -9.08 19.87
CA ASN A 83 10.44 -9.95 20.94
C ASN A 83 10.03 -11.43 20.77
N THR A 84 9.00 -11.70 19.97
CA THR A 84 8.40 -13.04 19.86
C THR A 84 8.33 -13.57 18.44
N THR A 85 8.51 -12.71 17.43
CA THR A 85 8.26 -13.05 16.02
C THR A 85 9.27 -12.41 15.08
N PHE A 86 9.48 -13.08 13.96
CA PHE A 86 10.16 -12.55 12.79
C PHE A 86 9.08 -12.31 11.73
N ASP A 87 8.79 -11.05 11.45
CA ASP A 87 7.68 -10.63 10.60
C ASP A 87 8.21 -9.93 9.34
N PHE A 88 7.54 -10.13 8.22
CA PHE A 88 7.88 -9.46 6.97
C PHE A 88 6.66 -9.35 6.07
N ASP A 89 6.62 -8.31 5.24
CA ASP A 89 5.51 -8.04 4.33
C ASP A 89 5.87 -8.46 2.90
N LEU A 90 5.11 -9.39 2.33
CA LEU A 90 5.33 -9.86 0.95
C LEU A 90 5.24 -8.73 -0.08
N CYS A 91 4.37 -7.76 0.15
CA CYS A 91 4.20 -6.61 -0.73
C CYS A 91 5.39 -5.64 -0.71
N SER A 92 6.22 -5.70 0.33
CA SER A 92 7.41 -4.86 0.48
C SER A 92 8.66 -5.50 -0.13
N LEU A 93 8.57 -6.75 -0.59
CA LEU A 93 9.67 -7.49 -1.21
C LEU A 93 9.70 -7.30 -2.72
N ASP A 94 10.91 -7.34 -3.29
CA ASP A 94 11.10 -7.38 -4.73
C ASP A 94 10.54 -8.67 -5.36
N ARG A 95 10.07 -8.56 -6.61
CA ARG A 95 9.57 -9.71 -7.39
C ARG A 95 10.58 -10.86 -7.51
N SER A 96 11.88 -10.57 -7.51
CA SER A 96 12.94 -11.59 -7.54
C SER A 96 12.96 -12.41 -6.24
N THR A 97 12.81 -11.76 -5.10
CA THR A 97 12.73 -12.41 -3.78
C THR A 97 11.47 -13.25 -3.68
N VAL A 98 10.32 -12.72 -4.13
CA VAL A 98 9.06 -13.47 -4.17
C VAL A 98 9.19 -14.74 -5.02
N ARG A 99 9.84 -14.67 -6.19
CA ARG A 99 10.12 -15.84 -7.03
C ARG A 99 11.02 -16.88 -6.35
N LYS A 100 12.01 -16.45 -5.55
CA LYS A 100 12.83 -17.38 -4.76
C LYS A 100 12.00 -18.05 -3.65
N LEU A 101 11.14 -17.30 -2.97
CA LEU A 101 10.21 -17.84 -1.96
C LEU A 101 9.29 -18.90 -2.58
N GLN A 102 8.72 -18.60 -3.76
CA GLN A 102 7.92 -19.54 -4.54
C GLN A 102 8.71 -20.83 -4.86
N SER A 103 9.97 -20.69 -5.28
CA SER A 103 10.85 -21.84 -5.56
C SER A 103 11.13 -22.70 -4.33
N TYR A 104 11.28 -22.11 -3.14
CA TYR A 104 11.48 -22.87 -1.90
C TYR A 104 10.22 -23.60 -1.45
N LEU A 105 9.06 -23.05 -1.76
CA LEU A 105 7.75 -23.58 -1.34
C LEU A 105 7.11 -24.50 -2.38
N GLY A 106 7.70 -24.59 -3.58
CA GLY A 106 7.18 -25.37 -4.70
C GLY A 106 5.90 -24.78 -5.30
N THR A 107 5.67 -23.49 -5.15
CA THR A 107 4.56 -22.78 -5.79
C THR A 107 5.06 -22.18 -7.11
N SER A 108 4.32 -22.33 -8.21
CA SER A 108 4.72 -21.90 -9.57
C SER A 108 3.56 -21.33 -10.34
#